data_AF-A0A498G403-F1
#
_entry.id   AF-A0A498G403-F1
#
_cell.length_a   1.000
_cell.length_b   1.000
_cell.length_c   1.000
_cell.angle_alpha   90.00
_cell.angle_beta   90.00
_cell.angle_gamma   90.00
#
_symmetry.space_group_name_H-M   'P 1'
#
loop_
_entity.id
_entity.type
_entity.pdbx_description
1 polymer ?
#
loop_
_entity_poly.entity_id
_entity_poly.type
_entity_poly.pdbx_seq_one_letter_code
_entity_poly.pdbx_strand_id
1 'polypeptide(L)'
;MHKDELLELHEQMVIIKDNFAAREDVDGSIFDPYEELDVDPSHVHKSKSEHKHAVFVLGNALATAMSEDEFSNAGRVGKRMEELAKDAEGKL
;
A
#
# COMPACT_ATOMS: atom_id res chain seq x y z
N MET A 1 -10.18 -16.14 14.32
CA MET A 1 -8.79 -15.74 14.61
C MET A 1 -8.63 -15.44 16.10
N HIS A 2 -7.74 -16.19 16.72
CA HIS A 2 -7.24 -15.97 18.08
C HIS A 2 -6.43 -14.67 18.16
N LYS A 3 -6.09 -14.22 19.37
CA LYS A 3 -5.36 -12.94 19.54
C LYS A 3 -3.93 -13.09 19.04
N ASP A 4 -3.31 -14.22 19.35
CA ASP A 4 -1.91 -14.47 19.03
C ASP A 4 -1.70 -14.56 17.51
N GLU A 5 -2.57 -15.31 16.82
CA GLU A 5 -2.62 -15.35 15.34
C GLU A 5 -2.77 -13.95 14.71
N LEU A 6 -3.53 -13.06 15.35
CA LEU A 6 -3.73 -11.69 14.87
C LEU A 6 -2.49 -10.81 15.10
N LEU A 7 -1.79 -11.00 16.21
CA LEU A 7 -0.54 -10.29 16.51
C LEU A 7 0.56 -10.73 15.56
N GLU A 8 0.68 -12.04 15.32
CA GLU A 8 1.60 -12.60 14.33
C GLU A 8 1.29 -12.05 12.92
N LEU A 9 0.03 -12.05 12.51
CA LEU A 9 -0.38 -11.46 11.24
C LEU A 9 0.00 -9.97 11.16
N HIS A 10 -0.25 -9.22 12.22
CA HIS A 10 0.10 -7.80 12.27
C HIS A 10 1.61 -7.57 12.14
N GLU A 11 2.42 -8.38 12.83
CA GLU A 11 3.88 -8.36 12.72
C GLU A 11 4.34 -8.64 11.27
N GLN A 12 3.78 -9.67 10.63
CA GLN A 12 4.12 -9.97 9.23
C GLN A 12 3.73 -8.84 8.29
N MET A 13 2.59 -8.18 8.51
CA MET A 13 2.17 -7.04 7.70
C MET A 13 3.11 -5.83 7.85
N VAL A 14 3.65 -5.58 9.05
CA VAL A 14 4.66 -4.53 9.26
C VAL A 14 5.97 -4.88 8.55
N ILE A 15 6.41 -6.14 8.59
CA ILE A 15 7.60 -6.57 7.83
C ILE A 15 7.41 -6.35 6.33
N ILE A 16 6.22 -6.65 5.80
CA ILE A 16 5.89 -6.39 4.39
C ILE A 16 5.89 -4.89 4.09
N LYS A 17 5.29 -4.08 4.97
CA LYS A 17 5.29 -2.60 4.90
C LYS A 17 6.72 -2.07 4.77
N ASP A 18 7.60 -2.46 5.68
CA ASP A 18 9.00 -2.01 5.71
C ASP A 18 9.77 -2.45 4.46
N ASN A 19 9.49 -3.66 3.94
CA ASN A 19 10.08 -4.11 2.68
C ASN A 19 9.64 -3.27 1.48
N PHE A 20 8.37 -2.85 1.43
CA PHE A 20 7.85 -1.99 0.37
C PHE A 20 8.36 -0.55 0.50
N ALA A 21 8.35 0.01 1.70
CA ALA A 21 8.83 1.36 1.97
C ALA A 21 10.34 1.55 1.67
N ALA A 22 11.12 0.46 1.70
CA ALA A 22 12.54 0.48 1.33
C ALA A 22 12.81 0.54 -0.19
N ARG A 23 11.78 0.44 -1.04
CA ARG A 23 11.92 0.51 -2.51
C ARG A 23 11.91 1.95 -2.99
N GLU A 24 12.74 2.28 -3.97
CA GLU A 24 12.88 3.65 -4.49
C GLU A 24 11.64 4.19 -5.24
N ASP A 25 10.70 3.34 -5.64
CA ASP A 25 9.52 3.72 -6.44
C ASP A 25 8.20 3.79 -5.66
N VAL A 26 8.23 3.53 -4.36
CA VAL A 26 7.03 3.56 -3.52
C VAL A 26 6.91 4.93 -2.85
N ASP A 27 5.72 5.53 -2.94
CA ASP A 27 5.41 6.75 -2.19
C ASP A 27 5.47 6.46 -0.69
N GLY A 28 6.37 7.13 0.02
CA GLY A 28 6.55 6.97 1.46
C GLY A 28 5.31 7.32 2.29
N SER A 29 4.38 8.11 1.74
CA SER A 29 3.13 8.50 2.41
C SER A 29 2.03 7.44 2.36
N ILE A 30 2.20 6.38 1.57
CA ILE A 30 1.15 5.37 1.35
C ILE A 30 0.75 4.63 2.64
N PHE A 31 1.64 4.58 3.61
CA PHE A 31 1.43 3.95 4.91
C PHE A 31 1.13 4.94 6.04
N ASP A 32 1.05 6.26 5.77
CA ASP A 32 0.68 7.27 6.77
C ASP A 32 -0.62 6.92 7.53
N PRO A 33 -1.69 6.41 6.88
CA PRO A 33 -2.90 6.03 7.58
C PRO A 33 -2.69 4.94 8.65
N TYR A 34 -1.67 4.09 8.50
CA TYR A 34 -1.31 3.10 9.50
C TYR A 34 -0.53 3.75 10.66
N GLU A 35 0.44 4.61 10.36
CA GLU A 35 1.26 5.31 11.36
C GLU A 35 0.38 6.20 12.27
N GLU A 36 -0.66 6.82 11.71
CA GLU A 36 -1.64 7.63 12.46
C GLU A 36 -2.47 6.83 13.48
N LEU A 37 -2.58 5.50 13.33
CA LEU A 37 -3.32 4.67 14.28
C LEU A 37 -2.58 4.50 15.61
N ASP A 38 -1.25 4.64 15.62
CA ASP A 38 -0.40 4.36 16.78
C ASP A 38 -0.68 2.96 17.37
N VAL A 39 -0.78 1.96 16.50
CA VAL A 39 -0.99 0.54 16.86
C VAL A 39 0.14 -0.29 16.27
N ASP A 40 1.12 -0.64 17.10
CA ASP A 40 2.23 -1.52 16.78
C ASP A 40 1.95 -2.99 17.18
N PRO A 41 2.53 -4.01 16.51
CA PRO A 41 2.42 -5.41 16.92
C PRO A 41 2.85 -5.69 18.37
N SER A 42 3.82 -4.94 18.90
CA SER A 42 4.29 -5.05 20.29
C SER A 42 3.27 -4.56 21.32
N HIS A 43 2.23 -3.81 20.89
CA HIS A 43 1.13 -3.37 21.74
C HIS A 43 0.15 -4.51 22.09
N VAL A 44 0.67 -5.64 22.59
CA VAL A 44 -0.09 -6.87 22.89
C VAL A 44 -1.26 -6.68 23.87
N HIS A 45 -1.28 -5.55 24.59
CA HIS A 45 -2.37 -5.18 25.50
C HIS A 45 -3.57 -4.54 24.79
N LYS A 46 -3.38 -3.98 23.58
CA LYS A 46 -4.47 -3.41 22.77
C LYS A 46 -5.49 -4.46 22.37
N SER A 47 -6.69 -4.00 22.02
CA SER A 47 -7.83 -4.85 21.71
C SER A 47 -7.64 -5.60 20.40
N LYS A 48 -8.36 -6.73 20.23
CA LYS A 48 -8.41 -7.43 18.95
C LYS A 48 -8.95 -6.55 17.82
N SER A 49 -9.86 -5.62 18.13
CA SER A 49 -10.41 -4.68 17.14
C SER A 49 -9.35 -3.71 16.63
N GLU A 50 -8.50 -3.19 17.50
CA GLU A 50 -7.41 -2.28 17.12
C GLU A 50 -6.42 -2.98 16.19
N HIS A 51 -5.95 -4.18 16.56
CA HIS A 51 -5.03 -4.93 15.69
C HIS A 51 -5.67 -5.37 14.36
N LYS A 52 -6.97 -5.71 14.35
CA LYS A 52 -7.68 -5.96 13.09
C LYS A 52 -7.74 -4.72 12.21
N HIS A 53 -7.99 -3.56 12.81
CA HIS A 53 -8.04 -2.31 12.08
C HIS A 53 -6.68 -1.96 11.49
N ALA A 54 -5.60 -2.12 12.26
CA ALA A 54 -4.23 -1.96 11.82
C ALA A 54 -3.89 -2.86 10.62
N VAL A 55 -4.18 -4.16 10.71
CA VAL A 55 -4.01 -5.11 9.60
C VAL A 55 -4.83 -4.71 8.37
N PHE A 56 -6.07 -4.25 8.58
CA PHE A 56 -6.92 -3.81 7.49
C PHE A 56 -6.35 -2.59 6.75
N VAL A 57 -5.88 -1.58 7.49
CA VAL A 57 -5.27 -0.37 6.92
C VAL A 57 -3.98 -0.70 6.18
N LEU A 58 -3.10 -1.54 6.76
CA LEU A 58 -1.90 -2.02 6.09
C LEU A 58 -2.21 -2.76 4.78
N GLY A 59 -3.20 -3.65 4.80
CA GLY A 59 -3.62 -4.39 3.61
C GLY A 59 -4.16 -3.48 2.51
N ASN A 60 -4.90 -2.44 2.88
CA ASN A 60 -5.43 -1.48 1.92
C ASN A 60 -4.33 -0.62 1.30
N ALA A 61 -3.42 -0.10 2.12
CA ALA A 61 -2.25 0.65 1.65
C ALA A 61 -1.38 -0.19 0.71
N LEU A 62 -1.14 -1.46 1.05
CA LEU A 62 -0.39 -2.39 0.21
C LEU A 62 -1.10 -2.64 -1.13
N ALA A 63 -2.42 -2.84 -1.12
CA ALA A 63 -3.20 -3.01 -2.33
C ALA A 63 -3.14 -1.76 -3.24
N THR A 64 -3.23 -0.57 -2.64
CA THR A 64 -3.04 0.70 -3.36
C THR A 64 -1.65 0.78 -3.98
N ALA A 65 -0.60 0.50 -3.20
CA ALA A 65 0.79 0.53 -3.67
C ALA A 65 1.00 -0.37 -4.90
N MET A 66 0.43 -1.58 -4.85
CA MET A 66 0.50 -2.53 -5.96
C MET A 66 -0.34 -2.11 -7.17
N SER A 67 -1.48 -1.46 -6.97
CA SER A 67 -2.34 -0.98 -8.06
C SER A 67 -1.80 0.28 -8.75
N GLU A 68 -1.05 1.11 -8.03
CA GLU A 68 -0.40 2.28 -8.61
C GLU A 68 0.90 1.90 -9.33
N ASP A 69 1.62 0.88 -8.81
CA ASP A 69 2.68 0.18 -9.57
C ASP A 69 2.12 -0.52 -10.82
N GLU A 70 0.81 -0.82 -10.86
CA GLU A 70 0.10 -1.33 -12.05
C GLU A 70 0.01 -0.31 -13.21
N PHE A 71 0.53 0.92 -13.05
CA PHE A 71 1.19 1.66 -14.16
C PHE A 71 2.51 0.99 -14.59
N SER A 72 2.46 -0.33 -14.72
CA SER A 72 3.48 -1.18 -15.32
C SER A 72 3.90 -0.64 -16.68
N ASN A 73 5.00 -1.14 -17.22
CA ASN A 73 5.48 -0.79 -18.57
C ASN A 73 4.34 -0.77 -19.62
N ALA A 74 3.33 -1.64 -19.50
CA ALA A 74 2.15 -1.65 -20.37
C ALA A 74 1.20 -0.45 -20.16
N GLY A 75 0.90 -0.08 -18.92
CA GLY A 75 0.11 1.12 -18.59
C GLY A 75 0.80 2.41 -19.06
N ARG A 76 2.13 2.47 -18.95
CA ARG A 76 2.95 3.59 -19.49
C ARG A 76 2.92 3.65 -21.01
N VAL A 77 2.88 2.51 -21.70
CA VAL A 77 2.70 2.46 -23.17
C VAL A 77 1.31 2.97 -23.57
N GLY A 78 0.25 2.56 -22.86
CA GLY A 78 -1.11 3.04 -23.09
C GLY A 78 -1.21 4.56 -22.96
N LYS A 79 -0.68 5.12 -21.87
CA LYS A 79 -0.64 6.59 -21.65
C LYS A 79 0.11 7.32 -22.76
N ARG A 80 1.27 6.81 -23.19
CA ARG A 80 2.03 7.39 -24.31
C ARG A 80 1.28 7.34 -25.64
N MET A 81 0.54 6.25 -25.91
CA MET A 81 -0.29 6.16 -27.11
C MET A 81 -1.45 7.15 -27.09
N GLU A 82 -2.07 7.36 -25.93
CA GLU A 82 -3.11 8.37 -25.76
C GLU A 82 -2.58 9.80 -25.98
N GLU A 83 -1.41 10.12 -25.42
CA GLU A 83 -0.74 11.42 -25.63
C GLU A 83 -0.40 11.65 -27.12
N LEU A 84 0.12 10.63 -27.80
CA LEU A 84 0.41 10.67 -29.24
C LEU A 84 -0.83 10.92 -30.09
N ALA A 85 -1.96 10.30 -29.74
CA ALA A 85 -3.23 10.50 -30.44
C ALA A 85 -3.73 11.95 -30.29
N LYS A 86 -3.70 12.50 -29.06
CA LYS A 86 -4.10 13.89 -28.80
C LYS A 86 -3.21 14.91 -29.51
N ASP A 87 -1.91 14.69 -29.54
CA ASP A 87 -0.95 15.55 -30.27
C ASP A 87 -1.16 15.53 -31.79
N ALA A 88 -1.62 14.40 -32.33
CA ALA A 88 -1.95 14.28 -33.75
C ALA A 88 -3.26 15.01 -34.10
N GLU A 89 -4.27 14.94 -33.22
CA GLU A 89 -5.55 15.65 -33.38
C GLU A 89 -5.38 17.18 -33.30
N GLY A 90 -4.49 17.69 -32.44
CA GLY A 90 -4.24 19.13 -32.31
C GLY A 90 -3.45 19.77 -33.46
N LYS A 91 -2.93 18.98 -34.40
CA LYS A 91 -2.17 19.43 -35.59
C LYS A 91 -2.99 19.45 -36.88
N LEU A 92 -4.26 19.05 -36.81
CA LEU A 92 -5.27 19.17 -37.88
C LEU A 92 -6.05 20.48 -37.74
#